data_AF-A0A0R1VUX8-F1
#
_entry.id   AF-A0A0R1VUX8-F1
#
_cell.length_a   1.000
_cell.length_b   1.000
_cell.length_c   1.000
_cell.angle_alpha   90.00
_cell.angle_beta   90.00
_cell.angle_gamma   90.00
#
_symmetry.space_group_name_H-M   'P 1'
#
loop_
_entity.id
_entity.type
_entity.pdbx_description
1 polymer ?
#
loop_
_entity_poly.entity_id
_entity_poly.type
_entity_poly.pdbx_seq_one_letter_code
_entity_poly.pdbx_strand_id
1 'polypeptide(L)'
;MNKKTNKPILLFATFVLILCGFLAVNSNNVSAKSWYWWAKKPRTIVLTRPRYIYEIQGTTPRYKNYMIRKKLLKAGTTMKIQHVASYDWVITKPGYANGYFKVNKKFWIIPESKNIWKDRYEKYKWIDKGLLDGQFKDEHFSYKFTWKQFRKLCSLNVLNNNYFVTKKDWRTKIRPLIEKWKPETEKD
;
A
#
# COMPACT_ATOMS: atom_id res chain seq x y z
N MET A 1 50.24 29.23 -40.04
CA MET A 1 49.53 28.29 -39.14
C MET A 1 48.06 28.68 -39.08
N ASN A 2 47.16 27.95 -39.74
CA ASN A 2 45.72 28.20 -39.60
C ASN A 2 44.97 26.89 -39.39
N LYS A 3 44.18 26.88 -38.32
CA LYS A 3 43.64 25.70 -37.62
C LYS A 3 42.76 24.85 -38.54
N LYS A 4 43.13 23.57 -38.72
CA LYS A 4 42.22 22.53 -39.23
C LYS A 4 41.02 22.48 -38.27
N THR A 5 39.86 22.94 -38.74
CA THR A 5 38.63 22.88 -37.95
C THR A 5 38.15 21.44 -37.92
N ASN A 6 38.26 20.81 -36.75
CA ASN A 6 37.87 19.42 -36.48
C ASN A 6 36.33 19.26 -36.45
N LYS A 7 35.65 19.73 -37.49
CA LYS A 7 34.19 19.61 -37.69
C LYS A 7 33.66 18.16 -37.54
N PRO A 8 34.35 17.09 -38.00
CA PRO A 8 33.84 15.73 -37.80
C PRO A 8 33.87 15.28 -36.34
N ILE A 9 34.81 15.81 -35.52
CA ILE A 9 34.91 15.46 -34.09
C ILE A 9 33.75 16.08 -33.31
N LEU A 10 33.35 17.31 -33.66
CA LEU A 10 32.23 17.98 -33.01
C LEU A 10 30.89 17.28 -33.29
N LEU A 11 30.69 16.80 -34.53
CA LEU A 11 29.49 16.04 -34.93
C LEU A 11 29.45 14.65 -34.30
N PHE A 12 30.59 14.00 -34.13
CA PHE A 12 30.66 12.71 -33.45
C PHE A 12 30.39 12.86 -31.95
N ALA A 13 30.92 13.91 -31.32
CA ALA A 13 30.67 14.20 -29.91
C ALA A 13 29.19 14.52 -29.61
N THR A 14 28.52 15.28 -30.47
CA THR A 14 27.07 15.53 -30.31
C THR A 14 26.23 14.29 -30.56
N PHE A 15 26.60 13.45 -31.52
CA PHE A 15 25.91 12.18 -31.77
C PHE A 15 26.03 11.23 -30.57
N VAL A 16 27.23 11.12 -29.97
CA VAL A 16 27.48 10.31 -28.76
C VAL A 16 26.72 10.86 -27.55
N LEU A 17 26.68 12.18 -27.36
CA LEU A 17 25.90 12.80 -26.27
C LEU A 17 24.40 12.56 -26.40
N ILE A 18 23.85 12.62 -27.62
CA ILE A 18 22.44 12.31 -27.89
C ILE A 18 22.18 10.81 -27.62
N LEU A 19 23.06 9.91 -28.08
CA LEU A 19 22.92 8.47 -27.85
C LEU A 19 23.00 8.11 -26.34
N CYS A 20 23.92 8.74 -25.60
CA CYS A 20 24.04 8.57 -24.15
C CYS A 20 22.82 9.16 -23.40
N GLY A 21 22.22 10.25 -23.90
CA GLY A 21 20.99 10.82 -23.36
C GLY A 21 19.77 9.91 -23.51
N PHE A 22 19.66 9.16 -24.61
CA PHE A 22 18.58 8.19 -24.82
C PHE A 22 18.72 6.91 -24.00
N LEU A 23 19.95 6.46 -23.70
CA LEU A 23 20.20 5.25 -22.91
C LEU A 23 20.10 5.48 -21.38
N ALA A 24 20.11 6.74 -20.92
CA ALA A 24 20.04 7.07 -19.50
C ALA A 24 18.60 7.10 -18.91
N VAL A 25 17.57 6.89 -19.73
CA VAL A 25 16.17 6.84 -19.23
C VAL A 25 15.83 5.42 -18.76
N ASN A 26 16.55 4.95 -17.74
CA ASN A 26 16.05 3.85 -16.91
C ASN A 26 14.90 4.39 -16.06
N SER A 27 13.74 4.59 -16.68
CA SER A 27 12.54 4.94 -15.95
C SER A 27 12.18 3.77 -15.04
N ASN A 28 12.25 4.00 -13.73
CA ASN A 28 11.65 3.13 -12.73
C ASN A 28 10.12 3.13 -12.95
N ASN A 29 9.64 2.33 -13.91
CA ASN A 29 8.24 2.18 -14.33
C ASN A 29 7.35 1.49 -13.26
N VAL A 30 7.70 1.57 -11.98
CA VAL A 30 7.01 0.87 -10.89
C VAL A 30 5.85 1.69 -10.28
N SER A 31 5.66 2.95 -10.67
CA SER A 31 4.70 3.83 -9.96
C SER A 31 3.34 3.98 -10.65
N ALA A 32 3.25 4.46 -11.90
CA ALA A 32 1.98 4.95 -12.47
C ALA A 32 0.89 3.87 -12.67
N LYS A 33 1.26 2.66 -13.12
CA LYS A 33 0.31 1.55 -13.35
C LYS A 33 -0.38 1.10 -12.05
N SER A 34 0.36 1.12 -10.94
CA SER A 34 -0.17 0.77 -9.61
C SER A 34 -1.17 1.83 -9.14
N TRP A 35 -0.82 3.12 -9.19
CA TRP A 35 -1.73 4.21 -8.81
C TRP A 35 -3.01 4.24 -9.65
N TYR A 36 -2.90 4.04 -10.96
CA TYR A 36 -4.07 3.95 -11.85
C TYR A 36 -5.02 2.81 -11.46
N TRP A 37 -4.47 1.66 -11.08
CA TRP A 37 -5.27 0.51 -10.62
C TRP A 37 -6.11 0.83 -9.38
N TRP A 38 -5.57 1.64 -8.46
CA TRP A 38 -6.27 2.13 -7.27
C TRP A 38 -7.23 3.28 -7.55
N ALA A 39 -7.02 4.04 -8.62
CA ALA A 39 -7.87 5.15 -9.02
C ALA A 39 -9.15 4.67 -9.72
N LYS A 40 -9.11 3.54 -10.42
CA LYS A 40 -10.24 3.05 -11.25
C LYS A 40 -11.48 2.67 -10.44
N LYS A 41 -11.33 1.97 -9.31
CA LYS A 41 -12.44 1.48 -8.48
C LYS A 41 -12.05 1.41 -7.01
N PRO A 42 -12.98 1.68 -6.07
CA PRO A 42 -12.74 1.45 -4.65
C PRO A 42 -12.38 -0.01 -4.34
N ARG A 43 -11.37 -0.22 -3.50
CA ARG A 43 -10.85 -1.54 -3.12
C ARG A 43 -10.94 -1.75 -1.62
N THR A 44 -11.39 -2.94 -1.21
CA THR A 44 -11.44 -3.32 0.21
C THR A 44 -10.03 -3.56 0.74
N ILE A 45 -9.71 -2.93 1.87
CA ILE A 45 -8.44 -3.08 2.58
C ILE A 45 -8.69 -3.29 4.07
N VAL A 46 -7.65 -3.73 4.76
CA VAL A 46 -7.58 -3.77 6.21
C VAL A 46 -6.44 -2.86 6.68
N LEU A 47 -6.71 -2.02 7.69
CA LEU A 47 -5.66 -1.24 8.33
C LEU A 47 -4.67 -2.16 9.06
N THR A 48 -3.40 -2.09 8.73
CA THR A 48 -2.34 -2.85 9.42
C THR A 48 -1.93 -2.21 10.74
N ARG A 49 -2.17 -0.90 10.89
CA ARG A 49 -1.87 -0.11 12.09
C ARG A 49 -2.90 0.97 12.34
N PRO A 50 -3.01 1.51 13.57
CA PRO A 50 -3.90 2.62 13.84
C PRO A 50 -3.54 3.85 13.02
N ARG A 51 -4.54 4.53 12.46
CA ARG A 51 -4.36 5.70 11.60
C ARG A 51 -5.44 6.74 11.79
N TYR A 52 -5.05 8.00 11.70
CA TYR A 52 -5.99 9.10 11.64
C TYR A 52 -6.55 9.24 10.23
N ILE A 53 -7.85 9.50 10.17
CA ILE A 53 -8.58 9.83 8.97
C ILE A 53 -9.25 11.19 9.16
N TYR A 54 -9.47 11.89 8.06
CA TYR A 54 -9.91 13.29 8.08
C TYR A 54 -11.19 13.45 7.27
N GLU A 55 -12.19 14.07 7.87
CA GLU A 55 -13.41 14.49 7.19
C GLU A 55 -13.17 15.87 6.58
N ILE A 56 -13.42 15.98 5.29
CA ILE A 56 -13.24 17.19 4.50
C ILE A 56 -14.60 17.69 4.06
N GLN A 57 -14.84 19.00 4.19
CA GLN A 57 -15.94 19.67 3.52
C GLN A 57 -15.54 19.93 2.07
N GLY A 58 -16.22 19.29 1.13
CA GLY A 58 -16.12 19.66 -0.28
C GLY A 58 -16.68 21.07 -0.49
N THR A 59 -15.98 21.86 -1.28
CA THR A 59 -16.34 23.22 -1.71
C THR A 59 -15.99 23.39 -3.19
N THR A 60 -16.63 24.36 -3.83
CA THR A 60 -16.26 24.82 -5.17
C THR A 60 -15.72 26.24 -5.07
N PRO A 61 -14.50 26.53 -5.53
CA PRO A 61 -13.52 25.60 -6.14
C PRO A 61 -12.84 24.66 -5.12
N ARG A 62 -12.41 23.47 -5.57
CA ARG A 62 -11.90 22.37 -4.70
C ARG A 62 -10.68 22.71 -3.84
N TYR A 63 -9.89 23.71 -4.21
CA TYR A 63 -8.75 24.14 -3.40
C TYR A 63 -9.17 24.81 -2.08
N LYS A 64 -10.45 25.22 -1.95
CA LYS A 64 -11.01 25.79 -0.72
C LYS A 64 -11.55 24.73 0.25
N ASN A 65 -11.38 23.46 -0.07
CA ASN A 65 -11.78 22.37 0.81
C ASN A 65 -11.05 22.47 2.15
N TYR A 66 -11.77 22.24 3.24
CA TYR A 66 -11.20 22.33 4.59
C TYR A 66 -11.58 21.11 5.43
N MET A 67 -10.72 20.80 6.40
CA MET A 67 -10.94 19.72 7.35
C MET A 67 -12.00 20.14 8.38
N ILE A 68 -13.01 19.28 8.57
CA ILE A 68 -14.05 19.44 9.59
C ILE A 68 -13.70 18.64 10.85
N ARG A 69 -13.22 17.41 10.66
CA ARG A 69 -13.08 16.43 11.74
C ARG A 69 -11.90 15.50 11.51
N LYS A 70 -11.31 15.05 12.62
CA LYS A 70 -10.30 13.98 12.67
C LYS A 70 -10.83 12.80 13.45
N LYS A 71 -10.54 11.57 13.02
CA LYS A 71 -10.92 10.33 13.73
C LYS A 71 -9.79 9.31 13.69
N LEU A 72 -9.49 8.68 14.82
CA LEU A 72 -8.54 7.57 14.90
C LEU A 72 -9.25 6.26 14.55
N LEU A 73 -8.75 5.55 13.55
CA LEU A 73 -9.15 4.18 13.26
C LEU A 73 -8.13 3.20 13.84
N LYS A 74 -8.64 2.13 14.45
CA LYS A 74 -7.81 1.06 15.01
C LYS A 74 -7.33 0.10 13.90
N ALA A 75 -6.21 -0.56 14.14
CA ALA A 75 -5.74 -1.66 13.29
C ALA A 75 -6.81 -2.78 13.19
N GLY A 76 -6.86 -3.47 12.05
CA GLY A 76 -7.90 -4.47 11.74
C GLY A 76 -9.24 -3.89 11.25
N THR A 77 -9.36 -2.56 11.17
CA THR A 77 -10.54 -1.91 10.59
C THR A 77 -10.58 -2.16 9.08
N THR A 78 -11.71 -2.69 8.61
CA THR A 78 -12.00 -2.85 7.18
C THR A 78 -12.66 -1.60 6.62
N MET A 79 -12.24 -1.19 5.43
CA MET A 79 -12.86 -0.12 4.65
C MET A 79 -12.54 -0.31 3.16
N LYS A 80 -13.22 0.43 2.30
CA LYS A 80 -12.82 0.57 0.89
C LYS A 80 -12.06 1.88 0.72
N ILE A 81 -11.04 1.88 -0.13
CA ILE A 81 -10.28 3.07 -0.48
C ILE A 81 -10.18 3.21 -2.00
N GLN A 82 -10.07 4.44 -2.48
CA GLN A 82 -9.82 4.76 -3.88
C GLN A 82 -8.76 5.85 -3.97
N HIS A 83 -7.81 5.69 -4.90
CA HIS A 83 -6.79 6.70 -5.10
C HIS A 83 -7.37 7.93 -5.82
N VAL A 84 -7.04 9.14 -5.36
CA VAL A 84 -7.38 10.41 -6.00
C VAL A 84 -6.23 11.39 -5.93
N ALA A 85 -6.00 12.16 -7.00
CA ALA A 85 -4.82 13.01 -7.15
C ALA A 85 -4.65 14.07 -6.04
N SER A 86 -5.75 14.62 -5.52
CA SER A 86 -5.67 15.74 -4.55
C SER A 86 -5.47 15.33 -3.09
N TYR A 87 -5.70 14.06 -2.74
CA TYR A 87 -5.78 13.62 -1.33
C TYR A 87 -5.16 12.25 -1.06
N ASP A 88 -4.50 11.67 -2.05
CA ASP A 88 -4.08 10.26 -2.09
C ASP A 88 -5.26 9.30 -1.95
N TRP A 89 -5.89 9.15 -0.79
CA TRP A 89 -6.88 8.10 -0.55
C TRP A 89 -8.21 8.64 -0.05
N VAL A 90 -9.29 8.41 -0.81
CA VAL A 90 -10.67 8.61 -0.37
C VAL A 90 -11.20 7.33 0.25
N ILE A 91 -11.91 7.45 1.37
CA ILE A 91 -12.45 6.33 2.14
C ILE A 91 -13.93 6.15 1.85
N THR A 92 -14.33 4.89 1.67
CA THR A 92 -15.73 4.46 1.65
C THR A 92 -15.95 3.42 2.75
N LYS A 93 -16.78 3.76 3.73
CA LYS A 93 -17.14 2.89 4.86
C LYS A 93 -18.59 3.19 5.30
N PRO A 94 -19.40 2.18 5.67
CA PRO A 94 -20.74 2.42 6.22
C PRO A 94 -20.70 3.38 7.42
N GLY A 95 -21.59 4.38 7.43
CA GLY A 95 -21.64 5.44 8.44
C GLY A 95 -20.63 6.59 8.25
N TYR A 96 -19.89 6.62 7.13
CA TYR A 96 -18.96 7.70 6.79
C TYR A 96 -19.46 8.43 5.54
N ALA A 97 -19.26 9.75 5.50
CA ALA A 97 -19.58 10.54 4.32
C ALA A 97 -18.67 10.14 3.12
N ASN A 98 -19.27 9.98 1.94
CA ASN A 98 -18.55 9.63 0.72
C ASN A 98 -19.00 10.53 -0.45
N GLY A 99 -18.86 11.82 -0.24
CA GLY A 99 -19.26 12.86 -1.17
C GLY A 99 -18.16 13.35 -2.11
N TYR A 100 -16.99 12.69 -2.19
CA TYR A 100 -15.85 13.23 -2.95
C TYR A 100 -16.19 13.50 -4.43
N PHE A 101 -17.00 12.62 -5.04
CA PHE A 101 -17.46 12.74 -6.42
C PHE A 101 -18.75 13.57 -6.57
N LYS A 102 -19.18 14.26 -5.50
CA LYS A 102 -20.38 15.10 -5.46
C LYS A 102 -20.00 16.53 -5.07
N VAL A 103 -20.69 17.51 -5.64
CA VAL A 103 -20.42 18.93 -5.38
C VAL A 103 -20.84 19.28 -3.94
N ASN A 104 -19.97 20.03 -3.23
CA ASN A 104 -20.22 20.56 -1.89
C ASN A 104 -20.61 19.51 -0.82
N LYS A 105 -20.17 18.26 -0.97
CA LYS A 105 -20.46 17.18 -0.02
C LYS A 105 -19.23 16.83 0.83
N LYS A 106 -19.48 16.29 2.02
CA LYS A 106 -18.45 15.80 2.94
C LYS A 106 -17.87 14.49 2.45
N PHE A 107 -16.59 14.25 2.68
CA PHE A 107 -15.92 12.98 2.39
C PHE A 107 -14.76 12.73 3.35
N TRP A 108 -14.32 11.48 3.45
CA TRP A 108 -13.23 11.09 4.33
C TRP A 108 -11.96 10.71 3.55
N ILE A 109 -10.80 11.10 4.05
CA ILE A 109 -9.50 10.85 3.42
C ILE A 109 -8.44 10.31 4.37
N ILE A 110 -7.40 9.71 3.78
CA ILE A 110 -6.06 9.51 4.36
C ILE A 110 -5.03 10.13 3.41
N PRO A 111 -4.44 11.29 3.77
CA PRO A 111 -3.39 11.92 2.98
C PRO A 111 -2.04 11.26 3.25
N GLU A 112 -1.92 9.97 2.92
CA GLU A 112 -0.66 9.24 2.99
C GLU A 112 -0.43 8.38 1.75
N SER A 113 0.46 8.86 0.89
CA SER A 113 0.88 8.21 -0.35
C SER A 113 1.53 6.84 -0.14
N LYS A 114 2.23 6.64 0.98
CA LYS A 114 2.93 5.36 1.26
C LYS A 114 1.92 4.23 1.50
N ASN A 115 2.13 3.06 0.90
CA ASN A 115 1.20 1.92 1.02
C ASN A 115 1.36 1.09 2.31
N ILE A 116 2.25 1.49 3.21
CA ILE A 116 2.67 0.75 4.41
C ILE A 116 1.63 0.69 5.54
N TRP A 117 0.47 1.34 5.42
CA TRP A 117 -0.56 1.40 6.47
C TRP A 117 -1.78 0.51 6.19
N LYS A 118 -1.79 -0.13 5.01
CA LYS A 118 -2.88 -0.95 4.51
C LYS A 118 -2.35 -2.24 3.95
N ASP A 119 -3.19 -3.25 4.03
CA ASP A 119 -2.98 -4.47 3.26
C ASP A 119 -4.30 -4.86 2.59
N ARG A 120 -4.18 -5.54 1.44
CA ARG A 120 -5.32 -6.21 0.84
C ARG A 120 -5.45 -7.57 1.51
N TYR A 121 -6.67 -8.05 1.63
CA TYR A 121 -6.83 -9.44 2.01
C TYR A 121 -6.31 -10.32 0.89
N GLU A 122 -5.38 -11.18 1.27
CA GLU A 122 -4.86 -12.25 0.44
C GLU A 122 -5.28 -13.55 1.12
N LYS A 123 -6.00 -14.41 0.37
CA LYS A 123 -6.47 -15.72 0.86
C LYS A 123 -5.29 -16.56 1.37
N TYR A 124 -4.16 -16.42 0.68
CA TYR A 124 -2.91 -17.10 0.95
C TYR A 124 -1.87 -16.06 1.35
N LYS A 125 -1.27 -16.21 2.54
CA LYS A 125 -0.11 -15.43 2.95
C LYS A 125 1.06 -16.37 3.19
N TRP A 126 2.20 -15.96 2.67
CA TRP A 126 3.48 -16.58 2.97
C TRP A 126 3.76 -16.43 4.47
N ILE A 127 3.90 -17.56 5.14
CA ILE A 127 4.43 -17.61 6.50
C ILE A 127 5.74 -18.38 6.41
N ASP A 128 6.74 -17.80 7.04
CA ASP A 128 8.00 -18.50 7.28
C ASP A 128 7.72 -19.70 8.21
N LYS A 129 8.05 -20.91 7.77
CA LYS A 129 7.92 -22.13 8.59
C LYS A 129 8.86 -22.07 9.78
N GLY A 130 9.97 -21.35 9.66
CA GLY A 130 10.82 -21.06 10.80
C GLY A 130 10.20 -20.13 11.83
N LEU A 131 9.20 -19.35 11.42
CA LEU A 131 8.28 -18.68 12.33
C LEU A 131 7.51 -19.75 13.12
N LEU A 132 6.83 -20.72 12.48
CA LEU A 132 6.04 -21.78 13.14
C LEU A 132 6.85 -22.62 14.13
N ASP A 133 7.93 -23.23 13.66
CA ASP A 133 8.66 -24.28 14.37
C ASP A 133 9.72 -23.69 15.31
N GLY A 134 9.93 -22.36 15.26
CA GLY A 134 10.93 -21.63 16.04
C GLY A 134 12.38 -21.93 15.64
N GLN A 135 12.57 -22.71 14.57
CA GLN A 135 13.83 -22.99 13.90
C GLN A 135 13.98 -22.05 12.71
N PHE A 136 14.98 -21.18 12.66
CA PHE A 136 15.21 -20.29 11.51
C PHE A 136 15.74 -21.09 10.30
N LYS A 137 14.88 -21.91 9.69
CA LYS A 137 15.11 -22.55 8.40
C LYS A 137 14.26 -21.81 7.38
N ASP A 138 14.82 -21.54 6.19
CA ASP A 138 14.15 -20.91 5.04
C ASP A 138 13.14 -21.87 4.38
N GLU A 139 12.30 -22.51 5.18
CA GLU A 139 11.17 -23.27 4.69
C GLU A 139 9.96 -22.34 4.74
N HIS A 140 9.22 -22.24 3.65
CA HIS A 140 8.04 -21.37 3.56
C HIS A 140 6.81 -22.22 3.28
N PHE A 141 5.68 -21.88 3.90
CA PHE A 141 4.41 -22.48 3.56
C PHE A 141 3.32 -21.41 3.43
N SER A 142 2.39 -21.66 2.52
CA SER A 142 1.26 -20.80 2.28
C SER A 142 0.14 -21.17 3.24
N TYR A 143 -0.20 -20.29 4.18
CA TYR A 143 -1.35 -20.50 5.06
C TYR A 143 -2.58 -19.81 4.48
N LYS A 144 -3.68 -20.56 4.39
CA LYS A 144 -4.97 -20.06 3.99
C LYS A 144 -5.66 -19.40 5.19
N PHE A 145 -5.69 -18.07 5.23
CA PHE A 145 -6.40 -17.33 6.27
C PHE A 145 -7.82 -16.99 5.84
N THR A 146 -8.80 -17.17 6.73
CA THR A 146 -10.12 -16.54 6.57
C THR A 146 -10.02 -15.02 6.76
N TRP A 147 -10.99 -14.28 6.22
CA TRP A 147 -11.06 -12.83 6.38
C TRP A 147 -11.02 -12.38 7.85
N LYS A 148 -11.68 -13.12 8.74
CA LYS A 148 -11.74 -12.84 10.19
C LYS A 148 -10.37 -13.01 10.84
N GLN A 149 -9.64 -14.07 10.47
CA GLN A 149 -8.29 -14.33 10.97
C GLN A 149 -7.31 -13.25 10.49
N PHE A 150 -7.34 -12.92 9.20
CA PHE A 150 -6.50 -11.87 8.62
C PHE A 150 -6.69 -10.52 9.34
N ARG A 151 -7.94 -10.10 9.55
CA ARG A 151 -8.24 -8.87 10.31
C ARG A 151 -7.71 -8.92 11.74
N LYS A 152 -7.79 -10.08 12.40
CA LYS A 152 -7.28 -10.24 13.76
C LYS A 152 -5.77 -10.09 13.79
N LEU A 153 -5.04 -10.68 12.85
CA LEU A 153 -3.59 -10.51 12.73
C LEU A 153 -3.20 -9.05 12.47
N CYS A 154 -3.89 -8.35 11.57
CA CYS A 154 -3.69 -6.91 11.38
C CYS A 154 -3.97 -6.12 12.66
N SER A 155 -5.03 -6.45 13.41
CA SER A 155 -5.36 -5.77 14.67
C SER A 155 -4.28 -5.94 15.76
N LEU A 156 -3.51 -7.02 15.68
CA LEU A 156 -2.41 -7.32 16.58
C LEU A 156 -1.07 -6.77 16.07
N ASN A 157 -1.08 -6.01 14.97
CA ASN A 157 0.10 -5.44 14.33
C ASN A 157 1.13 -6.52 13.90
N VAL A 158 0.66 -7.74 13.63
CA VAL A 158 1.51 -8.88 13.26
C VAL A 158 1.95 -8.83 11.81
N LEU A 159 1.07 -8.35 10.92
CA LEU A 159 1.29 -8.37 9.47
C LEU A 159 1.85 -7.03 8.94
N ASN A 160 2.46 -6.22 9.80
CA ASN A 160 2.94 -4.91 9.35
C ASN A 160 4.14 -5.12 8.41
N ASN A 161 4.14 -4.44 7.26
CA ASN A 161 5.01 -4.69 6.09
C ASN A 161 6.53 -4.52 6.33
N ASN A 162 6.96 -4.25 7.56
CA ASN A 162 8.36 -4.32 7.95
C ASN A 162 8.60 -5.77 8.41
N TYR A 163 9.17 -6.58 7.51
CA TYR A 163 9.41 -8.03 7.52
C TYR A 163 10.05 -8.68 8.78
N PHE A 164 9.71 -8.29 9.98
CA PHE A 164 10.24 -8.89 11.21
C PHE A 164 9.13 -9.07 12.23
N VAL A 165 8.35 -10.13 12.04
CA VAL A 165 7.64 -10.72 13.18
C VAL A 165 8.71 -11.22 14.14
N THR A 166 8.80 -10.62 15.32
CA THR A 166 9.79 -11.06 16.31
C THR A 166 9.46 -12.46 16.81
N LYS A 167 10.47 -13.24 17.22
CA LYS A 167 10.26 -14.56 17.86
C LYS A 167 9.34 -14.49 19.08
N LYS A 168 9.34 -13.36 19.78
CA LYS A 168 8.44 -13.06 20.91
C LYS A 168 7.00 -12.87 20.45
N ASP A 169 6.76 -12.02 19.44
CA ASP A 169 5.42 -11.81 18.88
C ASP A 169 4.85 -13.10 18.30
N TRP A 170 5.69 -13.92 17.68
CA TRP A 170 5.31 -15.25 17.23
C TRP A 170 4.76 -16.13 18.36
N ARG A 171 5.59 -16.38 19.37
CA ARG A 171 5.24 -17.27 20.50
C ARG A 171 4.03 -16.77 21.27
N THR A 172 3.89 -15.46 21.46
CA THR A 172 2.90 -14.89 22.37
C THR A 172 1.60 -14.47 21.69
N LYS A 173 1.62 -14.10 20.41
CA LYS A 173 0.44 -13.55 19.71
C LYS A 173 -0.05 -14.44 18.58
N ILE A 174 0.85 -15.04 17.80
CA ILE A 174 0.50 -15.64 16.51
C ILE A 174 0.30 -17.14 16.65
N ARG A 175 1.26 -17.84 17.23
CA ARG A 175 1.22 -19.30 17.43
C ARG A 175 -0.06 -19.75 18.17
N PRO A 176 -0.45 -19.12 19.31
CA PRO A 176 -1.68 -19.52 20.00
C PRO A 176 -2.95 -19.31 19.16
N LEU A 177 -2.94 -18.32 18.26
CA LEU A 177 -4.05 -18.07 17.35
C LEU A 177 -4.11 -19.11 16.24
N ILE A 178 -2.96 -19.42 15.61
CA ILE A 178 -2.90 -20.42 14.53
C ILE A 178 -3.23 -21.82 15.05
N GLU A 179 -2.68 -22.21 16.20
CA GLU A 179 -3.00 -23.48 16.87
C GLU A 179 -4.50 -23.58 17.20
N LYS A 180 -5.10 -22.48 17.68
CA LYS A 180 -6.55 -22.39 17.91
C LYS A 180 -7.35 -22.42 16.62
N TRP A 181 -6.82 -21.87 15.54
CA TRP A 181 -7.57 -21.67 14.31
C TRP A 181 -7.80 -22.93 13.51
N LYS A 182 -7.04 -24.02 13.77
CA LYS A 182 -6.98 -25.29 13.01
C LYS A 182 -6.91 -25.03 11.49
N PRO A 183 -5.85 -25.45 10.78
CA PRO A 183 -5.83 -25.27 9.33
C PRO A 183 -7.09 -25.93 8.75
N GLU A 184 -7.93 -25.16 8.06
CA GLU A 184 -8.88 -25.74 7.12
C GLU A 184 -8.00 -26.31 6.01
N THR A 185 -7.60 -27.57 6.16
CA THR A 185 -7.14 -28.37 5.04
C THR A 185 -8.29 -28.37 4.04
N GLU A 186 -8.07 -27.79 2.86
CA GLU A 186 -8.95 -28.06 1.72
C GLU A 186 -8.94 -29.59 1.59
N LYS A 187 -10.09 -30.22 1.82
CA LYS A 187 -10.32 -31.56 1.28
C LYS A 187 -10.40 -31.35 -0.23
N ASP A 188 -9.53 -32.05 -0.94
CA ASP A 188 -9.50 -32.13 -2.41
C ASP A 188 -10.89 -32.43 -2.98
#